data_AF-D3F2I7-F1
#
_entry.id   AF-D3F2I7-F1
#
_cell.length_a   1.000
_cell.length_b   1.000
_cell.length_c   1.000
_cell.angle_alpha   90.00
_cell.angle_beta   90.00
_cell.angle_gamma   90.00
#
_symmetry.space_group_name_H-M   'P 1'
#
loop_
_entity.id
_entity.type
_entity.pdbx_description
1 polymer ?
#
loop_
_entity_poly.entity_id
_entity_poly.type
_entity_poly.pdbx_seq_one_letter_code
_entity_poly.pdbx_strand_id
1 'polypeptide(L)'
;MSQRNRLAVMASLAMLVLACGAASAAGHAAIGMGPTDDPPREIEIRSDRSGVRFSAFLFNGTCQLSLHFFVYPRVDKRPLAALGAITRGRLTDCAPAGVTAVVLPTSPRLNYQSFLGRLPDITGLLVIVLFLAFEFTAPGIGRCLYQGNLPALIDLVGNPQLFTLLPAPNAFAKTPGSDILCPATGTLSAAGPLIITDPLSTRLIDP
;
A
#
# COMPACT_ATOMS: atom_id res chain seq x y z
N MET A 1 14.66 -58.57 11.46
CA MET A 1 15.34 -57.25 11.62
C MET A 1 15.39 -56.89 13.09
N SER A 2 16.59 -56.77 13.66
CA SER A 2 16.82 -56.49 15.09
C SER A 2 16.25 -55.13 15.52
N GLN A 3 15.69 -55.06 16.73
CA GLN A 3 15.10 -53.86 17.34
C GLN A 3 16.07 -52.65 17.33
N ARG A 4 17.38 -52.91 17.37
CA ARG A 4 18.44 -51.91 17.26
C ARG A 4 18.48 -51.21 15.88
N ASN A 5 18.19 -51.91 14.80
CA ASN A 5 18.20 -51.33 13.46
C ASN A 5 16.98 -50.42 13.22
N ARG A 6 15.84 -50.69 13.90
CA ARG A 6 14.65 -49.83 13.83
C ARG A 6 14.89 -48.49 14.56
N LEU A 7 15.57 -48.51 15.71
CA LEU A 7 15.93 -47.30 16.45
C LEU A 7 16.93 -46.41 15.68
N ALA A 8 17.92 -47.01 15.03
CA ALA A 8 18.90 -46.26 14.23
C ALA A 8 18.26 -45.56 13.02
N VAL A 9 17.33 -46.23 12.32
CA VAL A 9 16.62 -45.65 11.17
C VAL A 9 15.66 -44.54 11.61
N MET A 10 14.96 -44.70 12.74
CA MET A 10 14.07 -43.66 13.29
C MET A 10 14.85 -42.44 13.79
N ALA A 11 16.01 -42.63 14.41
CA ALA A 11 16.89 -41.53 14.82
C ALA A 11 17.47 -40.76 13.62
N SER A 12 17.75 -41.47 12.52
CA SER A 12 18.23 -40.86 11.27
C SER A 12 17.14 -40.04 10.57
N LEU A 13 15.90 -40.53 10.55
CA LEU A 13 14.76 -39.77 10.02
C LEU A 13 14.43 -38.54 10.89
N ALA A 14 14.54 -38.64 12.21
CA ALA A 14 14.33 -37.51 13.10
C ALA A 14 15.38 -36.39 12.89
N MET A 15 16.65 -36.75 12.67
CA MET A 15 17.69 -35.75 12.37
C MET A 15 17.52 -35.10 10.99
N LEU A 16 17.00 -35.82 9.98
CA LEU A 16 16.74 -35.24 8.66
C LEU A 16 15.58 -34.23 8.68
N VAL A 17 14.58 -34.43 9.54
CA VAL A 17 13.44 -33.51 9.70
C VAL A 17 13.83 -32.23 10.45
N LEU A 18 14.82 -32.27 11.34
CA LEU A 18 15.34 -31.05 11.99
C LEU A 18 16.29 -30.24 11.09
N ALA A 19 16.95 -30.86 10.11
CA ALA A 19 17.87 -30.15 9.21
C ALA A 19 17.15 -29.36 8.09
N CYS A 20 15.90 -29.72 7.74
CA CYS A 20 15.11 -29.01 6.74
C CYS A 20 14.20 -27.88 7.29
N GLY A 21 14.20 -27.65 8.61
CA GLY A 21 13.36 -26.63 9.25
C GLY A 21 14.08 -25.34 9.69
N ALA A 22 15.40 -25.26 9.55
CA ALA A 22 16.21 -24.16 10.08
C ALA A 22 16.97 -23.36 9.01
N ALA A 23 16.57 -23.48 7.74
CA ALA A 23 17.09 -22.62 6.67
C ALA A 23 16.22 -21.34 6.58
N SER A 24 16.86 -20.22 6.92
CA SER A 24 16.40 -18.83 6.88
C SER A 24 15.32 -18.39 7.88
N ALA A 25 15.62 -18.50 9.19
CA ALA A 25 15.31 -17.40 10.11
C ALA A 25 16.37 -16.29 9.97
N ALA A 26 16.57 -15.79 8.74
CA ALA A 26 17.40 -14.62 8.51
C ALA A 26 16.58 -13.39 8.92
N GLY A 27 16.91 -12.82 10.08
CA GLY A 27 16.56 -11.47 10.51
C GLY A 27 15.08 -11.06 10.36
N HIS A 28 14.30 -11.25 11.42
CA HIS A 28 13.14 -10.38 11.67
C HIS A 28 13.64 -8.96 12.02
N ALA A 29 14.24 -8.28 11.04
CA ALA A 29 14.69 -6.91 11.18
C ALA A 29 13.47 -5.99 10.97
N ALA A 30 13.40 -4.90 11.73
CA ALA A 30 12.43 -3.84 11.49
C ALA A 30 13.04 -2.78 10.55
N ILE A 31 12.19 -1.99 9.92
CA ILE A 31 12.59 -0.77 9.19
C ILE A 31 12.34 0.40 10.14
N GLY A 32 13.36 1.21 10.42
CA GLY A 32 13.19 2.50 11.06
C GLY A 32 12.74 3.54 10.05
N MET A 33 11.66 4.24 10.34
CA MET A 33 11.17 5.38 9.57
C MET A 33 11.08 6.59 10.48
N GLY A 34 12.05 7.49 10.39
CA GLY A 34 12.24 8.60 11.31
C GLY A 34 13.27 8.30 12.40
N PRO A 35 13.56 9.29 13.26
CA PRO A 35 14.20 9.05 14.55
C PRO A 35 13.40 8.00 15.33
N THR A 36 14.09 7.00 15.90
CA THR A 36 13.46 5.83 16.52
C THR A 36 12.54 6.12 17.70
N ASP A 37 12.61 7.33 18.26
CA ASP A 37 11.90 7.77 19.47
C ASP A 37 10.85 8.86 19.18
N ASP A 38 10.65 9.23 17.92
CA ASP A 38 9.64 10.22 17.56
C ASP A 38 8.22 9.62 17.58
N PRO A 39 7.22 10.39 18.01
CA PRO A 39 5.82 9.99 17.87
C PRO A 39 5.45 9.83 16.38
N PRO A 40 4.41 9.02 16.06
CA PRO A 40 3.89 8.95 14.70
C PRO A 40 3.61 10.35 14.16
N ARG A 41 4.27 10.71 13.06
CA ARG A 41 4.10 12.03 12.43
C ARG A 41 2.97 11.95 11.41
N GLU A 42 2.08 12.93 11.41
CA GLU A 42 1.13 13.11 10.32
C GLU A 42 1.86 13.75 9.14
N ILE A 43 1.74 13.12 7.99
CA ILE A 43 2.40 13.49 6.75
C ILE A 43 1.31 13.66 5.70
N GLU A 44 1.42 14.69 4.86
CA GLU A 44 0.53 14.89 3.73
C GLU A 44 1.21 14.41 2.45
N ILE A 45 0.50 13.60 1.67
CA ILE A 45 0.83 13.24 0.30
C ILE A 45 -0.12 13.99 -0.63
N ARG A 46 0.41 14.76 -1.58
CA ARG A 46 -0.37 15.53 -2.56
C ARG A 46 0.01 15.21 -4.00
N SER A 47 -0.98 15.09 -4.88
CA SER A 47 -0.74 15.07 -6.33
C SER A 47 -0.12 16.39 -6.80
N ASP A 48 0.91 16.32 -7.64
CA ASP A 48 1.63 17.45 -8.21
C ASP A 48 0.85 18.16 -9.33
N ARG A 49 -0.43 18.47 -9.12
CA ARG A 49 -1.37 19.04 -10.11
C ARG A 49 -1.61 18.17 -11.36
N SER A 50 -0.83 17.10 -11.59
CA SER A 50 -0.87 16.32 -12.84
C SER A 50 -1.59 14.97 -12.74
N GLY A 51 -1.76 14.39 -11.56
CA GLY A 51 -1.81 12.93 -11.52
C GLY A 51 -2.62 12.34 -10.38
N VAL A 52 -3.88 12.02 -10.65
CA VAL A 52 -4.45 10.67 -10.47
C VAL A 52 -5.65 10.52 -11.44
N ARG A 53 -5.56 9.57 -12.39
CA ARG A 53 -6.67 9.26 -13.29
C ARG A 53 -7.53 8.13 -12.72
N PHE A 54 -8.78 8.46 -12.41
CA PHE A 54 -9.79 7.49 -12.00
C PHE A 54 -10.71 7.25 -13.19
N SER A 55 -10.57 6.09 -13.81
CA SER A 55 -11.44 5.69 -14.91
C SER A 55 -12.46 4.66 -14.41
N ALA A 56 -13.74 5.04 -14.47
CA ALA A 56 -14.84 4.09 -14.50
C ALA A 56 -15.30 3.98 -15.96
N PHE A 57 -15.67 2.79 -16.44
CA PHE A 57 -15.78 2.48 -17.88
C PHE A 57 -16.66 3.45 -18.74
N LEU A 58 -17.60 4.18 -18.12
CA LEU A 58 -18.47 5.18 -18.77
C LEU A 58 -18.12 6.65 -18.41
N PHE A 59 -17.12 6.84 -17.55
CA PHE A 59 -16.63 8.12 -17.09
C PHE A 59 -15.11 8.08 -16.98
N ASN A 60 -14.43 8.62 -17.99
CA ASN A 60 -13.02 8.92 -17.88
C ASN A 60 -12.88 10.27 -17.22
N GLY A 61 -12.58 10.25 -15.92
CA GLY A 61 -12.27 11.46 -15.19
C GLY A 61 -10.88 11.48 -14.60
N THR A 62 -10.41 12.70 -14.38
CA THR A 62 -9.14 12.96 -13.73
C THR A 62 -9.42 13.84 -12.54
N CYS A 63 -9.01 13.42 -11.36
CA CYS A 63 -9.17 14.19 -10.13
C CYS A 63 -7.80 14.30 -9.47
N GLN A 64 -7.47 15.45 -8.90
CA GLN A 64 -6.32 15.56 -8.02
C GLN A 64 -6.62 14.86 -6.70
N LEU A 65 -5.69 14.03 -6.23
CA LEU A 65 -5.79 13.32 -4.96
C LEU A 65 -4.87 13.97 -3.92
N SER A 66 -5.41 14.17 -2.72
CA SER A 66 -4.67 14.51 -1.51
C SER A 66 -5.00 13.46 -0.45
N LEU A 67 -3.98 12.87 0.18
CA LEU A 67 -4.12 11.92 1.27
C LEU A 67 -3.25 12.38 2.44
N HIS A 68 -3.79 12.36 3.64
CA HIS A 68 -2.99 12.52 4.85
C HIS A 68 -2.88 11.17 5.53
N PHE A 69 -1.71 10.87 6.05
CA PHE A 69 -1.40 9.59 6.67
C PHE A 69 -0.37 9.79 7.76
N PHE A 70 -0.37 8.93 8.75
CA PHE A 70 0.76 8.82 9.65
C PHE A 70 1.54 7.55 9.33
N VAL A 71 2.82 7.57 9.64
CA VAL A 71 3.73 6.44 9.50
C VAL A 71 4.24 6.04 10.89
N TYR A 72 4.32 4.74 11.16
CA TYR A 72 4.91 4.25 12.39
C TYR A 72 6.44 4.39 12.35
N PRO A 73 7.07 4.72 13.49
CA PRO A 73 8.52 4.91 13.56
C PRO A 73 9.31 3.61 13.29
N ARG A 74 8.67 2.46 13.49
CA ARG A 74 9.23 1.13 13.20
C ARG A 74 8.19 0.27 12.49
N VAL A 75 8.62 -0.44 11.45
CA VAL A 75 7.78 -1.34 10.66
C VAL A 75 8.43 -2.71 10.58
N ASP A 76 7.69 -3.76 10.94
CA ASP A 76 8.17 -5.13 10.76
C ASP A 76 8.36 -5.44 9.27
N LYS A 77 9.46 -6.10 8.88
CA LYS A 77 9.69 -6.61 7.51
C LYS A 77 8.80 -7.83 7.16
N ARG A 78 7.62 -7.95 7.77
CA ARG A 78 6.66 -9.01 7.50
C ARG A 78 5.64 -8.52 6.46
N PRO A 79 5.33 -9.29 5.40
CA PRO A 79 4.29 -8.92 4.46
C PRO A 79 3.00 -8.55 5.19
N LEU A 80 2.38 -7.45 4.77
CA LEU A 80 1.19 -6.85 5.37
C LEU A 80 1.37 -6.31 6.79
N ALA A 81 2.60 -6.13 7.30
CA ALA A 81 2.83 -5.38 8.52
C ALA A 81 2.31 -3.95 8.37
N ALA A 82 1.69 -3.43 9.43
CA ALA A 82 1.16 -2.07 9.43
C ALA A 82 2.34 -1.07 9.37
N LEU A 83 2.36 -0.27 8.31
CA LEU A 83 3.31 0.82 8.11
C LEU A 83 2.74 2.14 8.59
N GLY A 84 1.41 2.28 8.55
CA GLY A 84 0.73 3.49 8.94
C GLY A 84 -0.77 3.42 8.65
N ALA A 85 -1.44 4.56 8.76
CA ALA A 85 -2.82 4.68 8.31
C ALA A 85 -3.07 6.04 7.67
N ILE A 86 -3.98 6.05 6.72
CA ILE A 86 -4.48 7.28 6.10
C ILE A 86 -5.61 7.81 6.98
N THR A 87 -5.48 9.06 7.41
CA THR A 87 -6.39 9.72 8.36
C THR A 87 -7.51 10.48 7.65
N ARG A 88 -7.22 11.05 6.47
CA ARG A 88 -8.16 11.80 5.66
C ARG A 88 -7.71 11.82 4.21
N GLY A 89 -8.66 12.00 3.31
CA GLY A 89 -8.40 12.12 1.88
C GLY A 89 -9.37 13.08 1.21
N ARG A 90 -8.95 13.65 0.09
CA ARG A 90 -9.78 14.52 -0.73
C ARG A 90 -9.47 14.32 -2.20
N LEU A 91 -10.52 14.39 -3.02
CA LEU A 91 -10.42 14.53 -4.46
C LEU A 91 -10.87 15.94 -4.86
N THR A 92 -10.10 16.61 -5.73
CA THR A 92 -10.42 17.94 -6.26
C THR A 92 -10.20 17.99 -7.76
N ASP A 93 -10.66 19.08 -8.39
CA ASP A 93 -10.39 19.39 -9.80
C ASP A 93 -10.74 18.22 -10.74
N CYS A 94 -11.91 17.61 -10.49
CA CYS A 94 -12.42 16.51 -11.28
C CYS A 94 -12.89 16.99 -12.65
N ALA A 95 -12.32 16.42 -13.71
CA ALA A 95 -12.78 16.58 -15.08
C ALA A 95 -13.48 15.30 -15.57
N PRO A 96 -14.40 15.38 -16.56
CA PRO A 96 -15.08 16.59 -17.04
C PRO A 96 -15.94 17.29 -15.98
N ALA A 97 -16.31 18.54 -16.27
CA ALA A 97 -17.07 19.39 -15.35
C ALA A 97 -18.41 18.76 -14.94
N GLY A 98 -18.83 19.03 -13.70
CA GLY A 98 -20.05 18.46 -13.12
C GLY A 98 -19.85 17.14 -12.40
N VAL A 99 -18.66 16.54 -12.48
CA VAL A 99 -18.31 15.39 -11.63
C VAL A 99 -17.74 15.84 -10.30
N THR A 100 -18.26 15.24 -9.25
CA THR A 100 -17.71 15.35 -7.91
C THR A 100 -17.20 13.99 -7.46
N ALA A 101 -16.13 14.02 -6.68
CA ALA A 101 -15.58 12.83 -6.07
C ALA A 101 -15.13 13.14 -4.65
N VAL A 102 -15.35 12.19 -3.74
CA VAL A 102 -14.88 12.28 -2.37
C VAL A 102 -14.22 10.97 -1.96
N VAL A 103 -13.18 11.07 -1.14
CA VAL A 103 -12.61 9.90 -0.46
C VAL A 103 -13.53 9.60 0.72
N LEU A 104 -14.05 8.39 0.78
CA LEU A 104 -14.93 7.99 1.85
C LEU A 104 -14.13 7.75 3.13
N PRO A 105 -14.71 8.02 4.31
CA PRO A 105 -14.09 7.73 5.60
C PRO A 105 -14.11 6.22 5.84
N THR A 106 -13.28 5.50 5.12
CA THR A 106 -12.83 4.18 5.54
C THR A 106 -11.71 4.36 6.56
N SER A 107 -11.22 3.28 7.15
CA SER A 107 -9.96 3.29 7.90
C SER A 107 -8.84 2.76 7.00
N PRO A 108 -8.43 3.46 5.91
CA PRO A 108 -7.44 2.94 4.99
C PRO A 108 -6.10 2.76 5.70
N ARG A 109 -5.44 1.65 5.41
CA ARG A 109 -4.20 1.26 6.07
C ARG A 109 -3.07 1.24 5.06
N LEU A 110 -1.90 1.70 5.48
CA LEU A 110 -0.68 1.53 4.72
C LEU A 110 0.03 0.32 5.27
N ASN A 111 0.25 -0.68 4.43
CA ASN A 111 0.88 -1.93 4.82
C ASN A 111 2.14 -2.16 3.98
N TYR A 112 3.18 -2.67 4.62
CA TYR A 112 4.40 -3.08 3.94
C TYR A 112 4.15 -4.30 3.05
N GLN A 113 4.76 -4.32 1.86
CA GLN A 113 4.74 -5.48 0.97
C GLN A 113 6.14 -6.06 0.77
N SER A 114 7.06 -5.27 0.20
CA SER A 114 8.44 -5.71 -0.06
C SER A 114 9.39 -4.53 -0.22
N PHE A 115 10.69 -4.80 -0.29
CA PHE A 115 11.70 -3.82 -0.72
C PHE A 115 11.87 -3.81 -2.23
N LEU A 116 12.33 -2.68 -2.74
CA LEU A 116 13.03 -2.61 -4.02
C LEU A 116 14.53 -2.52 -3.77
N GLY A 117 15.30 -3.41 -4.41
CA GLY A 117 16.75 -3.52 -4.21
C GLY A 117 17.14 -4.63 -3.23
N ARG A 118 18.37 -4.56 -2.72
CA ARG A 118 18.95 -5.54 -1.80
C ARG A 118 19.79 -4.80 -0.77
N LEU A 119 19.96 -5.35 0.42
CA LEU A 119 20.85 -4.75 1.42
C LEU A 119 22.30 -4.68 0.90
N PRO A 120 23.02 -3.58 1.18
CA PRO A 120 22.57 -2.37 1.89
C PRO A 120 21.80 -1.36 1.00
N ASP A 121 21.83 -1.55 -0.33
CA ASP A 121 21.28 -0.66 -1.36
C ASP A 121 19.77 -0.84 -1.60
N ILE A 122 18.96 -0.51 -0.60
CA ILE A 122 17.51 -0.43 -0.75
C ILE A 122 17.14 0.90 -1.42
N THR A 123 16.38 0.81 -2.51
CA THR A 123 16.00 1.97 -3.34
C THR A 123 14.57 2.43 -3.12
N GLY A 124 13.71 1.56 -2.59
CA GLY A 124 12.30 1.89 -2.36
C GLY A 124 11.57 0.89 -1.48
N LEU A 125 10.38 1.29 -1.02
CA LEU A 125 9.43 0.43 -0.30
C LEU A 125 8.18 0.23 -1.15
N LEU A 126 7.90 -1.01 -1.51
CA LEU A 126 6.60 -1.39 -2.06
C LEU A 126 5.61 -1.54 -0.90
N VAL A 127 4.50 -0.81 -0.99
CA VAL A 127 3.44 -0.78 0.02
C VAL A 127 2.08 -1.01 -0.62
N ILE A 128 1.10 -1.40 0.18
CA ILE A 128 -0.29 -1.52 -0.25
C ILE A 128 -1.14 -0.61 0.63
N VAL A 129 -1.93 0.24 -0.02
CA VAL A 129 -3.02 1.00 0.58
C VAL A 129 -4.25 0.10 0.62
N LEU A 130 -4.64 -0.36 1.80
CA LEU A 130 -5.81 -1.21 1.98
C LEU A 130 -7.07 -0.38 2.23
N PHE A 131 -8.21 -0.88 1.75
CA PHE A 131 -9.55 -0.34 2.03
C PHE A 131 -9.75 1.12 1.63
N LEU A 132 -9.09 1.57 0.57
CA LEU A 132 -9.33 2.90 0.04
C LEU A 132 -10.68 2.92 -0.68
N ALA A 133 -11.53 3.88 -0.31
CA ALA A 133 -12.86 3.98 -0.87
C ALA A 133 -13.17 5.39 -1.36
N PHE A 134 -14.01 5.44 -2.38
CA PHE A 134 -14.39 6.66 -3.07
C PHE A 134 -15.87 6.67 -3.38
N GLU A 135 -16.45 7.85 -3.36
CA GLU A 135 -17.74 8.14 -3.95
C GLU A 135 -17.53 9.08 -5.14
N PHE A 136 -18.10 8.72 -6.28
CA PHE A 136 -18.15 9.54 -7.47
C PHE A 136 -19.61 9.85 -7.78
N THR A 137 -19.92 11.11 -8.08
CA THR A 137 -21.23 11.50 -8.60
C THR A 137 -21.04 12.15 -9.97
N ALA A 138 -21.73 11.62 -10.98
CA ALA A 138 -21.65 12.11 -12.36
C ALA A 138 -23.04 12.30 -12.98
N PRO A 139 -23.24 13.36 -13.81
CA PRO A 139 -24.49 13.56 -14.54
C PRO A 139 -24.84 12.35 -15.42
N GLY A 140 -26.10 11.91 -15.37
CA GLY A 140 -26.61 10.79 -16.18
C GLY A 140 -26.26 9.38 -15.68
N ILE A 141 -25.37 9.25 -14.68
CA ILE A 141 -25.04 7.96 -14.05
C ILE A 141 -25.58 7.91 -12.61
N GLY A 142 -25.45 9.02 -11.87
CA GLY A 142 -25.77 9.09 -10.45
C GLY A 142 -24.53 8.87 -9.57
N ARG A 143 -24.75 8.30 -8.39
CA ARG A 143 -23.75 8.08 -7.33
C ARG A 143 -23.16 6.67 -7.40
N CYS A 144 -21.85 6.59 -7.50
CA CYS A 144 -21.08 5.35 -7.55
C CYS A 144 -20.10 5.25 -6.38
N LEU A 145 -20.19 4.17 -5.63
CA LEU A 145 -19.36 3.87 -4.47
C LEU A 145 -18.39 2.73 -4.83
N TYR A 146 -17.11 2.96 -4.58
CA TYR A 146 -16.03 2.05 -4.94
C TYR A 146 -15.10 1.84 -3.75
N GLN A 147 -14.63 0.62 -3.54
CA GLN A 147 -13.63 0.30 -2.51
C GLN A 147 -12.64 -0.74 -3.02
N GLY A 148 -11.38 -0.58 -2.63
CA GLY A 148 -10.31 -1.42 -3.15
C GLY A 148 -8.99 -1.25 -2.42
N ASN A 149 -7.99 -1.96 -2.93
CA ASN A 149 -6.63 -1.89 -2.45
C ASN A 149 -5.73 -1.37 -3.58
N LEU A 150 -4.83 -0.45 -3.26
CA LEU A 150 -3.90 0.12 -4.23
C LEU A 150 -2.46 -0.22 -3.90
N PRO A 151 -1.68 -0.78 -4.83
CA PRO A 151 -0.24 -0.83 -4.67
C PRO A 151 0.35 0.58 -4.81
N ALA A 152 1.40 0.86 -4.04
CA ALA A 152 2.13 2.11 -4.07
C ALA A 152 3.62 1.90 -3.78
N LEU A 153 4.43 2.89 -4.12
CA LEU A 153 5.87 2.90 -3.95
C LEU A 153 6.28 4.15 -3.17
N ILE A 154 7.12 3.98 -2.16
CA ILE A 154 7.86 5.09 -1.53
C ILE A 154 9.29 5.02 -2.07
N ASP A 155 9.72 6.04 -2.79
CA ASP A 155 11.10 6.16 -3.26
C ASP A 155 12.00 6.59 -2.09
N LEU A 156 13.14 5.92 -1.93
CA LEU A 156 14.14 6.24 -0.92
C LEU A 156 15.40 6.87 -1.51
N VAL A 157 15.55 6.88 -2.84
CA VAL A 157 16.76 7.33 -3.53
C VAL A 157 16.44 8.50 -4.47
N GLY A 158 17.24 9.55 -4.43
CA GLY A 158 17.07 10.73 -5.30
C GLY A 158 16.02 11.73 -4.81
N ASN A 159 14.82 11.27 -4.42
CA ASN A 159 13.82 12.12 -3.77
C ASN A 159 12.99 11.36 -2.72
N PRO A 160 13.40 11.36 -1.43
CA PRO A 160 12.71 10.63 -0.35
C PRO A 160 11.29 11.17 -0.03
N GLN A 161 10.84 12.20 -0.78
CA GLN A 161 9.50 12.73 -0.71
C GLN A 161 8.56 12.18 -1.80
N LEU A 162 8.99 11.18 -2.58
CA LEU A 162 8.18 10.68 -3.68
C LEU A 162 7.37 9.44 -3.26
N PHE A 163 6.05 9.60 -3.19
CA PHE A 163 5.10 8.50 -3.03
C PHE A 163 4.34 8.30 -4.34
N THR A 164 4.48 7.14 -4.96
CA THR A 164 3.84 6.86 -6.26
C THR A 164 2.76 5.82 -6.09
N LEU A 165 1.50 6.18 -6.35
CA LEU A 165 0.47 5.15 -6.54
C LEU A 165 0.78 4.38 -7.83
N LEU A 166 0.64 3.06 -7.82
CA LEU A 166 0.91 2.26 -9.01
C LEU A 166 -0.39 2.03 -9.79
N PRO A 167 -0.35 2.00 -11.15
CA PRO A 167 -1.53 1.68 -11.94
C PRO A 167 -2.16 0.35 -11.50
N ALA A 168 -3.47 0.36 -11.33
CA ALA A 168 -4.20 -0.75 -10.73
C ALA A 168 -5.53 -0.95 -11.48
N PRO A 169 -5.52 -1.73 -12.57
CA PRO A 169 -6.73 -2.03 -13.34
C PRO A 169 -7.70 -2.84 -12.48
N ASN A 170 -8.97 -2.42 -12.47
CA ASN A 170 -10.05 -3.05 -11.71
C ASN A 170 -9.78 -3.21 -10.20
N ALA A 171 -8.94 -2.34 -9.63
CA ALA A 171 -8.56 -2.41 -8.22
C ALA A 171 -9.71 -2.12 -7.25
N PHE A 172 -10.76 -1.46 -7.73
CA PHE A 172 -11.91 -1.10 -6.92
C PHE A 172 -13.15 -1.86 -7.33
N ALA A 173 -13.80 -2.51 -6.37
CA ALA A 173 -15.10 -3.12 -6.55
C ALA A 173 -16.21 -2.10 -6.22
N LYS A 174 -17.28 -2.12 -7.01
CA LYS A 174 -18.53 -1.40 -6.70
C LYS A 174 -19.10 -1.93 -5.39
N THR A 175 -19.47 -1.03 -4.49
CA THR A 175 -20.05 -1.40 -3.19
C THR A 175 -21.58 -1.23 -3.20
N PRO A 176 -22.30 -1.93 -2.29
CA PRO A 176 -23.74 -1.74 -2.10
C PRO A 176 -24.08 -0.27 -1.83
N GLY A 177 -25.18 0.20 -2.40
CA GLY A 177 -25.62 1.62 -2.30
C GLY A 177 -25.20 2.51 -3.48
N SER A 178 -24.45 1.95 -4.44
CA SER A 178 -24.18 2.56 -5.75
C SER A 178 -25.38 2.42 -6.70
N ASP A 179 -25.56 3.40 -7.59
CA ASP A 179 -26.57 3.34 -8.64
C ASP A 179 -26.33 2.20 -9.62
N ILE A 180 -27.42 1.68 -10.22
CA ILE A 180 -27.36 0.49 -11.09
C ILE A 180 -26.49 0.72 -12.33
N LEU A 181 -26.44 1.95 -12.83
CA LEU A 181 -25.67 2.36 -14.00
C LEU A 181 -24.15 2.40 -13.74
N CYS A 182 -23.73 2.36 -12.47
CA CYS A 182 -22.31 2.34 -12.12
C CYS A 182 -21.66 1.02 -12.54
N PRO A 183 -20.48 1.05 -13.21
CA PRO A 183 -19.69 -0.12 -13.52
C PRO A 183 -19.38 -0.98 -12.30
N ALA A 184 -19.24 -2.30 -12.51
CA ALA A 184 -18.91 -3.25 -11.44
C ALA A 184 -17.52 -3.00 -10.83
N THR A 185 -16.59 -2.44 -11.61
CA THR A 185 -15.22 -2.15 -11.18
C THR A 185 -14.80 -0.73 -11.55
N GLY A 186 -13.92 -0.15 -10.73
CA GLY A 186 -13.20 1.09 -10.98
C GLY A 186 -11.71 0.84 -11.16
N THR A 187 -11.04 1.70 -11.93
CA THR A 187 -9.61 1.56 -12.26
C THR A 187 -8.84 2.83 -11.93
N LEU A 188 -7.60 2.65 -11.45
CA LEU A 188 -6.57 3.68 -11.40
C LEU A 188 -5.64 3.53 -12.62
N SER A 189 -5.79 4.38 -13.64
CA SER A 189 -5.15 4.17 -14.95
C SER A 189 -3.84 4.92 -15.15
N ALA A 190 -3.68 6.09 -14.51
CA ALA A 190 -2.41 6.80 -14.45
C ALA A 190 -2.27 7.48 -13.10
N ALA A 191 -1.35 7.00 -12.29
CA ALA A 191 -0.97 7.63 -11.05
C ALA A 191 0.38 8.31 -11.25
N GLY A 192 0.40 9.62 -11.00
CA GLY A 192 1.63 10.40 -10.99
C GLY A 192 2.35 10.28 -9.65
N PRO A 193 3.57 10.81 -9.55
CA PRO A 193 4.21 10.97 -8.26
C PRO A 193 3.35 11.89 -7.39
N LEU A 194 3.11 11.45 -6.17
CA LEU A 194 2.54 12.26 -5.12
C LEU A 194 3.70 12.75 -4.24
N ILE A 195 3.68 14.03 -3.91
CA ILE A 195 4.70 14.69 -3.12
C ILE A 195 4.34 14.58 -1.66
N ILE A 196 5.25 13.98 -0.89
CA ILE A 196 5.25 13.96 0.57
C ILE A 196 5.71 15.33 1.04
N THR A 197 4.86 16.06 1.75
CA THR A 197 5.15 17.44 2.17
C THR A 197 6.16 17.53 3.32
N ASP A 198 6.39 16.43 4.03
CA ASP A 198 7.34 16.34 5.15
C ASP A 198 8.25 15.10 4.95
N PRO A 199 9.58 15.27 4.76
CA PRO A 199 10.44 14.17 4.33
C PRO A 199 10.53 13.05 5.36
N LEU A 200 10.34 11.82 4.89
CA LEU A 200 10.63 10.62 5.65
C LEU A 200 12.15 10.40 5.68
N SER A 201 12.76 10.40 6.86
CA SER A 201 14.08 9.77 7.00
C SER A 201 13.88 8.27 7.15
N THR A 202 14.64 7.45 6.44
CA THR A 202 14.57 6.00 6.59
C THR A 202 15.94 5.44 6.95
N ARG A 203 15.97 4.52 7.90
CA ARG A 203 17.17 3.76 8.26
C ARG A 203 16.79 2.30 8.44
N LEU A 204 17.59 1.43 7.85
CA LEU A 204 17.54 0.02 8.18
C LEU A 204 18.13 -0.16 9.56
N ILE A 205 17.32 -0.67 10.48
CA ILE A 205 17.78 -1.05 11.80
C ILE A 205 18.03 -2.56 11.71
N ASP A 206 19.32 -2.94 11.66
CA ASP A 206 19.68 -4.32 11.98
C ASP A 206 19.60 -4.49 13.51
N PRO A 207 18.95 -5.54 14.02
CA PRO A 207 18.94 -5.84 15.44
C PRO A 207 20.33 -6.19 15.99
#